data_AF-A0A9D5FSC6-F1
#
_entry.id   AF-A0A9D5FSC6-F1
#
_cell.length_a   1.000
_cell.length_b   1.000
_cell.length_c   1.000
_cell.angle_alpha   90.00
_cell.angle_beta   90.00
_cell.angle_gamma   90.00
#
_symmetry.space_group_name_H-M   'P 1'
#
loop_
_entity.id
_entity.type
_entity.pdbx_description
1 polymer ?
#
loop_
_entity_poly.entity_id
_entity_poly.type
_entity_poly.pdbx_seq_one_letter_code
_entity_poly.pdbx_strand_id
1 'polypeptide(L)'
;MRQKFFRYRFLILPCLLLAFALAWLIVRAFPASENDIRRSSCYVNGRSELCLFAHGDTLVLASDSVHIQGVWINRHWWWPSCDGRVLTIAQGPTPLLHGHITHKDSIKQFIEQQTDSIARLLKRKLVEQKELAYYLRSHGVIDEGYTQIATYASMQSRETDSLQRVYNKQKAFRYTQDAKLFHKGSYQVAWYDANGELQKTGCEPIYTPLTQLRQPVILHTFRFIKPWGVYAVRNVPWGVSQHKKVLTVTLSATGSAENYRAVLTKGIYEKHGKHNLPQLFAVDGSAVFTLHGRFIGIVSGKQVKQ
;
A
#
# COMPACT_ATOMS: atom_id res chain seq x y z
N MET A 1 54.11 -31.40 23.74
CA MET A 1 52.66 -31.60 23.51
C MET A 1 51.80 -30.31 23.44
N ARG A 2 52.31 -29.13 23.83
CA ARG A 2 51.53 -27.87 23.86
C ARG A 2 51.28 -27.21 22.48
N GLN A 3 52.13 -27.47 21.48
CA GLN A 3 52.01 -26.86 20.14
C GLN A 3 50.98 -27.53 19.21
N LYS A 4 50.64 -28.81 19.42
CA LYS A 4 49.61 -29.49 18.61
C LYS A 4 48.21 -28.93 18.89
N PHE A 5 47.89 -28.61 20.15
CA PHE A 5 46.61 -28.00 20.54
C PHE A 5 46.37 -26.62 19.93
N PHE A 6 47.43 -25.84 19.67
CA PHE A 6 47.31 -24.51 19.08
C PHE A 6 46.89 -24.56 17.60
N ARG A 7 47.42 -25.53 16.83
CA ARG A 7 47.04 -25.76 15.43
C ARG A 7 45.59 -26.26 15.27
N TYR A 8 45.11 -27.10 16.19
CA TYR A 8 43.72 -27.57 16.14
C TYR A 8 42.70 -26.48 16.48
N ARG A 9 43.03 -25.51 17.35
CA ARG A 9 42.13 -24.37 17.66
C ARG A 9 41.81 -23.51 16.44
N PHE A 10 42.78 -23.31 15.54
CA PHE A 10 42.57 -22.57 14.29
C PHE A 10 41.73 -23.33 13.25
N LEU A 11 41.56 -24.65 13.38
CA LEU A 11 40.70 -25.46 12.50
C LEU A 11 39.33 -25.75 13.12
N ILE A 12 39.26 -25.93 14.44
CA ILE A 12 38.01 -26.23 15.15
C ILE A 12 37.05 -25.04 15.11
N LEU A 13 37.54 -23.82 15.35
CA LEU A 13 36.71 -22.62 15.40
C LEU A 13 36.02 -22.30 14.05
N PRO A 14 36.69 -22.33 12.88
CA PRO A 14 36.01 -22.17 11.60
C PRO A 14 35.08 -23.33 11.26
N CYS A 15 35.41 -24.57 11.63
CA CYS A 15 34.51 -25.72 11.45
C CYS A 15 33.21 -25.57 12.27
N LEU A 16 33.30 -25.09 13.51
CA LEU A 16 32.14 -24.80 14.35
C LEU A 16 31.31 -23.64 13.81
N LEU A 17 31.95 -22.57 13.33
CA LEU A 17 31.25 -21.46 12.67
C LEU A 17 30.53 -21.92 11.41
N LEU A 18 31.16 -22.77 10.61
CA LEU A 18 30.57 -23.33 9.40
C LEU A 18 29.39 -24.27 9.72
N ALA A 19 29.52 -25.11 10.74
CA ALA A 19 28.43 -25.96 11.23
C ALA A 19 27.25 -25.12 11.75
N PHE A 20 27.52 -24.04 12.51
CA PHE A 20 26.49 -23.11 12.98
C PHE A 20 25.83 -22.37 11.82
N ALA A 21 26.59 -21.91 10.84
CA ALA A 21 26.06 -21.28 9.64
C ALA A 21 25.18 -22.24 8.83
N LEU A 22 25.60 -23.51 8.65
CA LEU A 22 24.80 -24.53 7.99
C LEU A 22 23.51 -24.84 8.76
N ALA A 23 23.60 -25.04 10.07
CA ALA A 23 22.43 -25.24 10.92
C ALA A 23 21.46 -24.05 10.83
N TRP A 24 21.98 -22.82 10.85
CA TRP A 24 21.20 -21.60 10.66
C TRP A 24 20.50 -21.56 9.31
N LEU A 25 21.22 -21.85 8.23
CA LEU A 25 20.65 -21.89 6.87
C LEU A 25 19.58 -22.98 6.74
N ILE A 26 19.78 -24.15 7.36
CA ILE A 26 18.80 -25.24 7.40
C ILE A 26 17.53 -24.77 8.11
N VAL A 27 17.64 -24.21 9.32
CA VAL A 27 16.50 -23.66 10.07
C VAL A 27 15.77 -22.58 9.27
N ARG A 28 16.51 -21.70 8.57
CA ARG A 28 15.92 -20.67 7.71
C ARG A 28 15.31 -21.22 6.42
N ALA A 29 15.69 -22.42 5.97
CA ALA A 29 15.12 -23.08 4.80
C ALA A 29 13.83 -23.85 5.10
N PHE A 30 13.49 -24.10 6.37
CA PHE A 30 12.21 -24.69 6.74
C PHE A 30 11.03 -23.86 6.22
N PRO A 31 9.87 -24.45 5.97
CA PRO A 31 8.68 -23.70 5.62
C PRO A 31 8.10 -22.88 6.79
N ALA A 32 7.21 -21.94 6.47
CA ALA A 32 6.43 -21.21 7.47
C ALA A 32 5.29 -22.08 8.01
N SER A 33 4.99 -21.97 9.31
CA SER A 33 3.82 -22.61 9.92
C SER A 33 2.51 -21.90 9.53
N GLU A 34 1.36 -22.52 9.80
CA GLU A 34 0.06 -21.87 9.55
C GLU A 34 -0.08 -20.53 10.31
N ASN A 35 0.38 -20.48 11.56
CA ASN A 35 0.37 -19.25 12.36
C ASN A 35 1.29 -18.19 11.77
N ASP A 36 2.47 -18.57 11.27
CA ASP A 36 3.38 -17.63 10.60
C ASP A 36 2.77 -17.07 9.32
N ILE A 37 2.09 -17.91 8.54
CA ILE A 37 1.38 -17.52 7.32
C ILE A 37 0.31 -16.47 7.64
N ARG A 38 -0.51 -16.72 8.68
CA ARG A 38 -1.57 -15.77 9.11
C ARG A 38 -0.98 -14.43 9.57
N ARG A 39 0.10 -14.47 10.34
CA ARG A 39 0.80 -13.28 10.90
C ARG A 39 1.64 -12.51 9.87
N SER A 40 1.72 -13.00 8.65
CA SER A 40 2.49 -12.35 7.57
C SER A 40 1.72 -11.26 6.83
N SER A 41 0.39 -11.33 6.87
CA SER A 41 -0.48 -10.39 6.16
C SER A 41 -0.76 -9.14 6.98
N CYS A 42 -0.93 -8.03 6.29
CA CYS A 42 -1.34 -6.75 6.85
C CYS A 42 -2.28 -6.03 5.88
N TYR A 43 -3.06 -5.08 6.40
CA TYR A 43 -3.78 -4.13 5.58
C TYR A 43 -2.84 -2.99 5.17
N VAL A 44 -3.01 -2.54 3.93
CA VAL A 44 -2.36 -1.34 3.40
C VAL A 44 -3.47 -0.39 3.01
N ASN A 45 -3.65 0.65 3.83
CA ASN A 45 -4.66 1.67 3.63
C ASN A 45 -3.97 3.00 3.35
N GLY A 46 -4.51 3.81 2.44
CA GLY A 46 -3.89 5.10 2.15
C GLY A 46 -4.53 5.81 0.99
N ARG A 47 -3.73 6.67 0.37
CA ARG A 47 -4.11 7.42 -0.83
C ARG A 47 -3.02 7.31 -1.89
N SER A 48 -3.45 7.17 -3.13
CA SER A 48 -2.57 7.25 -4.30
C SER A 48 -2.97 8.46 -5.13
N GLU A 49 -2.04 9.40 -5.25
CA GLU A 49 -2.22 10.66 -5.95
C GLU A 49 -1.52 10.57 -7.31
N LEU A 50 -2.22 10.88 -8.40
CA LEU A 50 -1.59 11.12 -9.69
C LEU A 50 -1.04 12.54 -9.71
N CYS A 51 0.27 12.67 -9.83
CA CYS A 51 0.97 13.94 -9.81
C CYS A 51 1.62 14.24 -11.16
N LEU A 52 1.64 15.53 -11.50
CA LEU A 52 2.38 16.09 -12.62
C LEU A 52 3.45 17.03 -12.08
N PHE A 53 4.70 16.81 -12.48
CA PHE A 53 5.82 17.68 -12.14
C PHE A 53 6.30 18.45 -13.35
N ALA A 54 6.37 19.78 -13.22
CA ALA A 54 6.92 20.69 -14.20
C ALA A 54 7.58 21.88 -13.48
N HIS A 55 8.74 22.35 -13.96
CA HIS A 55 9.43 23.54 -13.45
C HIS A 55 9.64 23.59 -11.91
N GLY A 56 9.85 22.44 -11.26
CA GLY A 56 10.05 22.39 -9.81
C GLY A 56 8.75 22.44 -8.98
N ASP A 57 7.59 22.56 -9.64
CA ASP A 57 6.28 22.52 -8.99
C ASP A 57 5.58 21.18 -9.27
N THR A 58 4.72 20.76 -8.35
CA THR A 58 3.96 19.50 -8.44
C THR A 58 2.47 19.78 -8.31
N LEU A 59 1.73 19.41 -9.35
CA LEU A 59 0.28 19.48 -9.38
C LEU A 59 -0.32 18.09 -9.15
N VAL A 60 -1.23 17.96 -8.19
CA VAL A 60 -2.04 16.74 -8.01
C VAL A 60 -3.22 16.82 -8.96
N LEU A 61 -3.34 15.82 -9.84
CA LEU A 61 -4.38 15.74 -10.87
C LEU A 61 -5.57 14.90 -10.42
N ALA A 62 -5.32 13.81 -9.71
CA ALA A 62 -6.33 12.90 -9.18
C ALA A 62 -5.83 12.26 -7.88
N SER A 63 -6.75 11.84 -7.01
CA SER A 63 -6.42 11.19 -5.75
C SER A 63 -7.50 10.15 -5.44
N ASP A 64 -7.08 8.89 -5.26
CA ASP A 64 -7.98 7.81 -4.88
C ASP A 64 -7.53 7.18 -3.56
N SER A 65 -8.51 6.72 -2.78
CA SER A 65 -8.25 5.90 -1.59
C SER A 65 -7.89 4.49 -1.98
N VAL A 66 -6.84 3.94 -1.37
CA VAL A 66 -6.37 2.57 -1.57
C VAL A 66 -6.65 1.75 -0.33
N HIS A 67 -7.29 0.60 -0.51
CA HIS A 67 -7.58 -0.38 0.55
C HIS A 67 -7.24 -1.77 0.04
N ILE A 68 -6.02 -2.21 0.31
CA ILE A 68 -5.49 -3.49 -0.15
C ILE A 68 -4.79 -4.23 0.99
N GLN A 69 -4.21 -5.39 0.67
CA GLN A 69 -3.36 -6.11 1.60
C GLN A 69 -1.88 -5.95 1.25
N GLY A 70 -1.03 -6.35 2.17
CA GLY A 70 0.40 -6.44 1.97
C GLY A 70 0.99 -7.54 2.83
N VAL A 71 2.24 -7.85 2.59
CA VAL A 71 2.96 -8.94 3.24
C VAL A 71 4.27 -8.42 3.78
N TRP A 72 4.54 -8.70 5.04
CA TRP A 72 5.85 -8.37 5.62
C TRP A 72 6.92 -9.25 5.00
N ILE A 73 7.99 -8.66 4.47
CA ILE A 73 9.06 -9.39 3.78
C ILE A 73 10.41 -9.12 4.42
N ASN A 74 11.28 -10.14 4.44
CA ASN A 74 12.70 -9.94 4.71
C ASN A 74 13.43 -9.50 3.43
N ARG A 75 14.46 -8.65 3.57
CA ARG A 75 15.39 -8.30 2.49
C ARG A 75 16.14 -9.53 1.98
N HIS A 76 16.60 -10.37 2.89
CA HIS A 76 17.36 -11.57 2.61
C HIS A 76 16.64 -12.81 3.13
N TRP A 77 16.69 -13.91 2.39
CA TRP A 77 16.04 -15.15 2.83
C TRP A 77 16.73 -15.76 4.07
N TRP A 78 18.06 -15.66 4.11
CA TRP A 78 18.92 -16.24 5.15
C TRP A 78 19.05 -15.38 6.42
N TRP A 79 18.63 -14.11 6.39
CA TRP A 79 18.74 -13.20 7.54
C TRP A 79 17.42 -12.47 7.83
N PRO A 80 16.97 -12.40 9.10
CA PRO A 80 15.74 -11.69 9.49
C PRO A 80 15.91 -10.16 9.36
N SER A 81 15.81 -9.67 8.12
CA SER A 81 16.04 -8.28 7.68
C SER A 81 14.75 -7.65 7.16
N CYS A 82 13.68 -7.69 7.95
CA CYS A 82 12.44 -7.09 7.51
C CYS A 82 12.55 -5.56 7.51
N ASP A 83 13.19 -4.94 8.50
CA ASP A 83 13.40 -3.49 8.57
C ASP A 83 12.15 -2.66 8.26
N GLY A 84 10.97 -3.16 8.64
CA GLY A 84 9.70 -2.50 8.36
C GLY A 84 9.22 -2.59 6.89
N ARG A 85 9.67 -3.58 6.12
CA ARG A 85 9.32 -3.75 4.71
C ARG A 85 8.02 -4.52 4.53
N VAL A 86 7.13 -3.93 3.74
CA VAL A 86 5.85 -4.55 3.34
C VAL A 86 5.79 -4.59 1.82
N LEU A 87 5.64 -5.79 1.26
CA LEU A 87 5.40 -6.01 -0.17
C LEU A 87 3.90 -5.89 -0.46
N THR A 88 3.53 -5.05 -1.41
CA THR A 88 2.15 -4.87 -1.86
C THR A 88 2.12 -4.51 -3.35
N ILE A 89 0.95 -4.21 -3.91
CA ILE A 89 0.77 -3.81 -5.31
C ILE A 89 0.60 -2.30 -5.42
N ALA A 90 1.30 -1.69 -6.37
CA ALA A 90 1.13 -0.28 -6.69
C ALA A 90 -0.26 -0.06 -7.30
N GLN A 91 -1.10 0.71 -6.61
CA GLN A 91 -2.41 1.14 -7.09
C GLN A 91 -2.43 2.65 -7.28
N GLY A 92 -3.33 3.11 -8.15
CA GLY A 92 -3.55 4.53 -8.36
C GLY A 92 -4.48 4.82 -9.54
N PRO A 93 -5.05 6.03 -9.59
CA PRO A 93 -5.90 6.46 -10.68
C PRO A 93 -5.10 6.51 -11.98
N THR A 94 -5.45 5.68 -12.96
CA THR A 94 -4.90 5.87 -14.31
C THR A 94 -5.49 7.14 -14.93
N PRO A 95 -4.68 8.00 -15.58
CA PRO A 95 -5.22 9.14 -16.30
C PRO A 95 -6.04 8.62 -17.49
N LEU A 96 -7.35 8.63 -17.33
CA LEU A 96 -8.31 8.31 -18.37
C LEU A 96 -8.92 9.62 -18.83
N LEU A 97 -8.63 10.02 -20.07
CA LEU A 97 -9.36 11.08 -20.75
C LEU A 97 -10.27 10.39 -21.78
N HIS A 98 -11.59 10.53 -21.64
CA HIS A 98 -12.58 9.85 -22.53
C HIS A 98 -12.37 8.33 -22.67
N GLY A 99 -11.90 7.66 -21.63
CA GLY A 99 -11.65 6.20 -21.66
C GLY A 99 -10.33 5.77 -22.32
N HIS A 100 -9.49 6.71 -22.77
CA HIS A 100 -8.18 6.44 -23.37
C HIS A 100 -7.03 6.93 -22.50
N ILE A 101 -5.90 6.23 -22.57
CA ILE A 101 -4.64 6.59 -21.91
C ILE A 101 -4.13 7.89 -22.55
N THR A 102 -3.97 8.95 -21.75
CA THR A 102 -3.55 10.26 -22.24
C THR A 102 -2.16 10.23 -22.91
N HIS A 103 -2.10 10.65 -24.18
CA HIS A 103 -0.87 11.12 -24.83
C HIS A 103 -0.45 12.49 -24.28
N LYS A 104 0.82 12.90 -24.45
CA LYS A 104 1.35 14.17 -23.89
C LYS A 104 0.49 15.41 -24.20
N ASP A 105 -0.03 15.54 -25.42
CA ASP A 105 -0.86 16.70 -25.80
C ASP A 105 -2.25 16.71 -25.14
N SER A 106 -2.76 15.54 -24.76
CA SER A 106 -4.05 15.39 -24.06
C SER A 106 -3.97 15.73 -22.56
N ILE A 107 -2.77 15.80 -21.98
CA ILE A 107 -2.58 16.16 -20.56
C ILE A 107 -2.87 17.65 -20.34
N LYS A 108 -2.41 18.53 -21.25
CA LYS A 108 -2.70 19.96 -21.16
C LYS A 108 -4.20 20.23 -21.21
N GLN A 109 -4.88 19.62 -22.18
CA GLN A 109 -6.34 19.71 -22.31
C GLN A 109 -7.05 19.15 -21.08
N PHE A 110 -6.58 18.04 -20.51
CA PHE A 110 -7.11 17.50 -19.26
C PHE A 110 -7.01 18.50 -18.10
N ILE A 111 -5.85 19.15 -17.93
CA ILE A 111 -5.65 20.15 -16.87
C ILE A 111 -6.59 21.34 -17.07
N GLU A 112 -6.71 21.85 -18.30
CA GLU A 112 -7.61 22.97 -18.63
C GLU A 112 -9.07 22.60 -18.32
N GLN A 113 -9.53 21.42 -18.77
CA GLN A 113 -10.88 20.92 -18.49
C GLN A 113 -11.16 20.74 -16.99
N GLN A 114 -10.20 20.19 -16.23
CA GLN A 114 -10.31 20.08 -14.78
C GLN A 114 -10.37 21.45 -14.11
N THR A 115 -9.54 22.38 -14.55
CA THR A 115 -9.50 23.76 -14.04
C THR A 115 -10.85 24.46 -14.28
N ASP A 116 -11.43 24.31 -15.46
CA ASP A 116 -12.74 24.88 -15.81
C ASP A 116 -13.89 24.22 -15.02
N SER A 117 -13.81 22.92 -14.78
CA SER A 117 -14.75 22.20 -13.93
C SER A 117 -14.72 22.72 -12.48
N ILE A 118 -13.52 22.84 -11.91
CA ILE A 118 -13.30 23.37 -10.57
C ILE A 118 -13.73 24.85 -10.49
N ALA A 119 -13.47 25.66 -11.51
CA ALA A 119 -13.92 27.05 -11.57
C ALA A 119 -15.45 27.16 -11.52
N ARG A 120 -16.17 26.31 -12.27
CA ARG A 120 -17.64 26.28 -12.24
C ARG A 120 -18.18 25.82 -10.89
N LEU A 121 -17.59 24.79 -10.30
CA LEU A 121 -17.96 24.32 -8.96
C LEU A 121 -17.73 25.40 -7.90
N LEU A 122 -16.58 26.07 -7.96
CA LEU A 122 -16.21 27.16 -7.06
C LEU A 122 -17.19 28.33 -7.17
N LYS A 123 -17.57 28.74 -8.39
CA LYS A 123 -18.59 29.77 -8.61
C LYS A 123 -19.91 29.40 -7.94
N ARG A 124 -20.35 28.14 -8.07
CA ARG A 124 -21.57 27.66 -7.41
C ARG A 124 -21.45 27.69 -5.89
N LYS A 125 -20.32 27.24 -5.34
CA LYS A 125 -20.06 27.23 -3.89
C LYS A 125 -19.98 28.63 -3.29
N LEU A 126 -19.41 29.60 -4.02
CA LEU A 126 -19.41 31.01 -3.61
C LEU A 126 -20.82 31.63 -3.57
N VAL A 127 -21.71 31.23 -4.49
CA VAL A 127 -23.12 31.64 -4.42
C VAL A 127 -23.79 31.03 -3.19
N GLU A 128 -23.64 29.72 -3.00
CA GLU A 128 -24.18 29.00 -1.83
C GLU A 128 -23.70 29.60 -0.50
N GLN A 129 -22.41 29.94 -0.40
CA GLN A 129 -21.84 30.61 0.78
C GLN A 129 -22.48 31.97 1.04
N LYS A 130 -22.75 32.77 -0.01
CA LYS A 130 -23.43 34.07 0.11
C LYS A 130 -24.87 33.92 0.57
N GLU A 131 -25.59 32.93 0.05
CA GLU A 131 -26.97 32.61 0.46
C GLU A 131 -27.03 32.19 1.93
N LEU A 132 -26.12 31.30 2.36
CA LEU A 132 -26.03 30.87 3.76
C LEU A 132 -25.69 32.04 4.69
N ALA A 133 -24.76 32.90 4.29
CA ALA A 133 -24.42 34.10 5.05
C ALA A 133 -25.60 35.09 5.12
N TYR A 134 -26.40 35.21 4.05
CA TYR A 134 -27.62 36.00 4.06
C TYR A 134 -28.66 35.40 5.01
N TYR A 135 -28.93 34.09 4.92
CA TYR A 135 -29.87 33.39 5.79
C TYR A 135 -29.56 33.62 7.28
N LEU A 136 -28.29 33.41 7.67
CA LEU A 136 -27.84 33.56 9.07
C LEU A 136 -27.92 35.00 9.59
N ARG A 137 -27.83 36.01 8.71
CA ARG A 137 -28.00 37.42 9.09
C ARG A 137 -29.46 37.82 9.23
N SER A 138 -30.32 37.29 8.36
CA SER A 138 -31.74 37.68 8.30
C SER A 138 -32.61 36.93 9.30
N HIS A 139 -32.19 35.76 9.77
CA HIS A 139 -32.92 34.95 10.75
C HIS A 139 -32.27 35.11 12.13
N GLY A 140 -32.91 35.88 13.02
CA GLY A 140 -32.42 36.15 14.39
C GLY A 140 -32.95 35.19 15.45
N VAL A 141 -33.75 34.20 15.08
CA VAL A 141 -34.28 33.19 16.02
C VAL A 141 -33.25 32.08 16.17
N ILE A 142 -32.72 31.95 17.39
CA ILE A 142 -31.74 30.91 17.73
C ILE A 142 -32.51 29.70 18.24
N ASP A 143 -32.68 28.71 17.37
CA ASP A 143 -33.23 27.39 17.69
C ASP A 143 -32.25 26.26 17.27
N GLU A 144 -32.68 25.02 17.44
CA GLU A 144 -31.88 23.85 17.04
C GLU A 144 -31.63 23.84 15.53
N GLY A 145 -32.59 24.29 14.71
CA GLY A 145 -32.46 24.39 13.26
C GLY A 145 -31.43 25.44 12.83
N TYR A 146 -31.43 26.61 13.48
CA TYR A 146 -30.43 27.65 13.29
C TYR A 146 -29.02 27.11 13.55
N THR A 147 -28.84 26.37 14.65
CA THR A 147 -27.55 25.78 15.03
C THR A 147 -27.04 24.79 13.98
N GLN A 148 -27.92 23.94 13.43
CA GLN A 148 -27.59 23.04 12.34
C GLN A 148 -27.16 23.80 11.07
N ILE A 149 -27.89 24.85 10.69
CA ILE A 149 -27.59 25.66 9.50
C ILE A 149 -26.28 26.44 9.68
N ALA A 150 -26.02 27.00 10.86
CA ALA A 150 -24.77 27.68 11.17
C ALA A 150 -23.56 26.73 11.11
N THR A 151 -23.74 25.49 11.58
CA THR A 151 -22.72 24.44 11.49
C THR A 151 -22.47 24.07 10.03
N TYR A 152 -23.53 23.87 9.25
CA TYR A 152 -23.43 23.60 7.82
C TYR A 152 -22.75 24.74 7.05
N ALA A 153 -23.11 26.00 7.31
CA ALA A 153 -22.48 27.17 6.70
C ALA A 153 -20.99 27.26 7.00
N SER A 154 -20.60 26.95 8.24
CA SER A 154 -19.19 26.89 8.63
C SER A 154 -18.43 25.79 7.89
N MET A 155 -19.04 24.60 7.73
CA MET A 155 -18.46 23.52 6.92
C MET A 155 -18.33 23.93 5.44
N GLN A 156 -19.38 24.50 4.86
CA GLN A 156 -19.39 24.95 3.46
C GLN A 156 -18.36 26.05 3.19
N SER A 157 -18.15 26.98 4.14
CA SER A 157 -17.09 27.98 4.02
C SER A 157 -15.71 27.33 3.95
N ARG A 158 -15.41 26.37 4.83
CA ARG A 158 -14.12 25.66 4.84
C ARG A 158 -13.89 24.86 3.56
N GLU A 159 -14.93 24.21 3.04
CA GLU A 159 -14.87 23.49 1.76
C GLU A 159 -14.61 24.44 0.59
N THR A 160 -15.29 25.59 0.58
CA THR A 160 -15.11 26.63 -0.45
C THR A 160 -13.69 27.20 -0.42
N ASP A 161 -13.15 27.50 0.76
CA ASP A 161 -11.76 27.99 0.92
C ASP A 161 -10.73 26.92 0.51
N SER A 162 -11.01 25.65 0.79
CA SER A 162 -10.19 24.53 0.32
C SER A 162 -10.20 24.42 -1.20
N LEU A 163 -11.39 24.50 -1.82
CA LEU A 163 -11.55 24.45 -3.28
C LEU A 163 -10.88 25.64 -3.97
N GLN A 164 -11.01 26.85 -3.41
CA GLN A 164 -10.35 28.05 -3.89
C GLN A 164 -8.82 27.89 -3.89
N ARG A 165 -8.25 27.29 -2.84
CA ARG A 165 -6.80 27.01 -2.78
C ARG A 165 -6.37 26.02 -3.85
N VAL A 166 -7.14 24.96 -4.10
CA VAL A 166 -6.87 23.99 -5.17
C VAL A 166 -6.94 24.67 -6.54
N TYR A 167 -7.99 25.45 -6.80
CA TYR A 167 -8.16 26.21 -8.04
C TYR A 167 -6.97 27.15 -8.28
N ASN A 168 -6.57 27.92 -7.28
CA ASN A 168 -5.46 28.87 -7.40
C ASN A 168 -4.14 28.16 -7.72
N LYS A 169 -3.86 27.03 -7.07
CA LYS A 169 -2.67 26.21 -7.36
C LYS A 169 -2.70 25.67 -8.79
N GLN A 170 -3.83 25.14 -9.23
CA GLN A 170 -3.96 24.59 -10.57
C GLN A 170 -3.83 25.67 -11.66
N LYS A 171 -4.42 26.84 -11.43
CA LYS A 171 -4.32 27.99 -12.34
C LYS A 171 -2.91 28.59 -12.40
N ALA A 172 -2.17 28.57 -11.29
CA ALA A 172 -0.79 29.04 -11.24
C ALA A 172 0.19 28.07 -11.90
N PHE A 173 -0.15 26.78 -11.97
CA PHE A 173 0.70 25.75 -12.53
C PHE A 173 0.92 25.94 -14.04
N ARG A 174 2.18 25.97 -14.47
CA ARG A 174 2.56 26.15 -15.88
C ARG A 174 2.96 24.81 -16.48
N TYR A 175 2.15 24.32 -17.41
CA TYR A 175 2.45 23.11 -18.17
C TYR A 175 3.64 23.32 -19.12
N THR A 176 4.45 22.28 -19.32
CA THR A 176 5.57 22.26 -20.26
C THR A 176 5.70 20.86 -20.86
N GLN A 177 6.25 20.74 -22.07
CA GLN A 177 6.35 19.46 -22.80
C GLN A 177 7.26 18.41 -22.12
N ASP A 178 8.12 18.84 -21.20
CA ASP A 178 9.00 18.00 -20.37
C ASP A 178 8.32 17.53 -19.07
N ALA A 179 7.06 17.88 -18.84
CA ALA A 179 6.35 17.53 -17.63
C ALA A 179 6.27 15.99 -17.43
N LYS A 180 6.47 15.56 -16.19
CA LYS A 180 6.56 14.15 -15.81
C LYS A 180 5.36 13.75 -14.96
N LEU A 181 4.70 12.66 -15.34
CA LEU A 181 3.63 12.05 -14.56
C LEU A 181 4.16 10.91 -13.68
N PHE A 182 3.72 10.88 -12.43
CA PHE A 182 4.00 9.80 -11.50
C PHE A 182 2.90 9.70 -10.44
N HIS A 183 2.84 8.54 -9.77
CA HIS A 183 2.00 8.36 -8.60
C HIS A 183 2.77 8.65 -7.32
N LYS A 184 2.16 9.40 -6.41
CA LYS A 184 2.61 9.54 -5.04
C LYS A 184 1.68 8.74 -4.14
N GLY A 185 2.19 7.66 -3.57
CA GLY A 185 1.45 6.83 -2.63
C GLY A 185 1.78 7.20 -1.19
N SER A 186 0.78 7.52 -0.37
CA SER A 186 0.92 7.76 1.07
C SER A 186 0.09 6.72 1.81
N TYR A 187 0.77 5.80 2.52
CA TYR A 187 0.15 4.61 3.07
C TYR A 187 0.35 4.47 4.58
N GLN A 188 -0.55 3.71 5.19
CA GLN A 188 -0.50 3.20 6.55
C GLN A 188 -0.67 1.69 6.48
N VAL A 189 0.13 0.98 7.27
CA VAL A 189 0.02 -0.46 7.43
C VAL A 189 -0.66 -0.77 8.75
N ALA A 190 -1.59 -1.73 8.74
CA ALA A 190 -2.27 -2.21 9.93
C ALA A 190 -2.25 -3.74 10.03
N TRP A 191 -2.06 -4.29 11.22
CA TRP A 191 -2.00 -5.74 11.44
C TRP A 191 -2.63 -6.08 12.80
N TYR A 192 -3.04 -7.34 12.95
CA TYR A 192 -3.49 -7.87 14.24
C TYR A 192 -2.31 -8.49 14.99
N ASP A 193 -2.15 -8.14 16.25
CA ASP A 193 -1.17 -8.78 17.12
C ASP A 193 -1.65 -10.13 17.67
N ALA A 194 -0.87 -10.74 18.57
CA ALA A 194 -1.20 -12.02 19.19
C ALA A 194 -2.44 -11.97 20.09
N ASN A 195 -2.84 -10.78 20.54
CA ASN A 195 -4.04 -10.58 21.34
C ASN A 195 -5.26 -10.29 20.46
N GLY A 196 -5.07 -10.18 19.13
CA GLY A 196 -6.13 -9.84 18.18
C GLY A 196 -6.45 -8.34 18.14
N GLU A 197 -5.59 -7.50 18.72
CA GLU A 197 -5.74 -6.04 18.68
C GLU A 197 -5.15 -5.46 17.41
N LEU A 198 -5.81 -4.43 16.86
CA LEU A 198 -5.39 -3.80 15.60
C LEU A 198 -4.30 -2.75 15.86
N GLN A 199 -3.08 -3.07 15.47
CA GLN A 199 -1.95 -2.17 15.49
C GLN A 199 -1.79 -1.47 14.14
N LYS A 200 -1.28 -0.23 14.15
CA LYS A 200 -1.10 0.59 12.93
C LYS A 200 0.21 1.36 12.95
N THR A 201 0.81 1.54 11.77
CA THR A 201 1.98 2.40 11.59
C THR A 201 1.96 3.08 10.22
N GLY A 202 2.44 4.32 10.16
CA GLY A 202 2.61 5.02 8.89
C GLY A 202 3.81 4.49 8.09
N CYS A 203 3.76 4.71 6.78
CA CYS A 203 4.83 4.41 5.83
C CYS A 203 5.37 5.67 5.18
N GLU A 204 6.62 5.59 4.75
CA GLU A 204 7.21 6.60 3.89
C GLU A 204 6.45 6.70 2.56
N PRO A 205 6.29 7.93 2.02
CA PRO A 205 5.64 8.10 0.74
C PRO A 205 6.49 7.47 -0.37
N ILE A 206 5.83 6.78 -1.29
CA ILE A 206 6.48 6.18 -2.46
C ILE A 206 6.12 6.94 -3.73
N TYR A 207 7.06 6.99 -4.66
CA TYR A 207 6.90 7.63 -5.95
C TYR A 207 7.01 6.57 -7.04
N THR A 208 5.91 6.30 -7.74
CA THR A 208 5.82 5.20 -8.70
C THR A 208 5.55 5.73 -10.11
N PRO A 209 6.39 5.40 -11.10
CA PRO A 209 6.10 5.71 -12.49
C PRO A 209 4.81 5.05 -12.97
N LEU A 210 4.12 5.65 -13.93
CA LEU A 210 2.89 5.09 -14.53
C LEU A 210 3.07 3.66 -15.07
N THR A 211 4.25 3.33 -15.56
CA THR A 211 4.58 1.99 -16.11
C THR A 211 4.61 0.89 -15.05
N GLN A 212 4.75 1.26 -13.78
CA GLN A 212 4.85 0.31 -12.65
C GLN A 212 3.52 0.11 -11.91
N LEU A 213 2.41 0.67 -12.42
CA LEU A 213 1.09 0.37 -11.88
C LEU A 213 0.79 -1.13 -11.97
N ARG A 214 0.12 -1.65 -10.94
CA ARG A 214 -0.15 -3.08 -10.74
C ARG A 214 1.11 -3.96 -10.68
N GLN A 215 2.28 -3.38 -10.44
CA GLN A 215 3.49 -4.13 -10.15
C GLN A 215 3.74 -4.18 -8.64
N PRO A 216 4.48 -5.20 -8.15
CA PRO A 216 4.89 -5.27 -6.76
C PRO A 216 5.76 -4.08 -6.37
N VAL A 217 5.51 -3.56 -5.18
CA VAL A 217 6.22 -2.42 -4.59
C VAL A 217 6.45 -2.69 -3.11
N ILE A 218 7.59 -2.23 -2.60
CA ILE A 218 7.97 -2.37 -1.20
C ILE A 218 7.73 -1.03 -0.50
N LEU A 219 6.84 -1.04 0.48
CA LEU A 219 6.64 0.05 1.43
C LEU A 219 7.60 -0.10 2.60
N HIS A 220 8.07 1.03 3.12
CA HIS A 220 8.87 1.09 4.34
C HIS A 220 8.08 1.82 5.42
N THR A 221 7.96 1.19 6.59
CA THR A 221 7.40 1.89 7.77
C THR A 221 8.37 2.95 8.29
N PHE A 222 7.85 4.04 8.85
CA PHE A 222 8.69 5.11 9.43
C PHE A 222 9.67 4.65 10.51
N ARG A 223 9.36 3.56 11.21
CA ARG A 223 10.21 3.05 12.30
C ARG A 223 11.35 2.15 11.82
N PHE A 224 11.32 1.69 10.57
CA PHE A 224 12.31 0.74 10.00
C PHE A 224 12.57 -0.50 10.86
N ILE A 225 11.60 -0.93 11.67
CA ILE A 225 11.71 -2.06 12.59
C ILE A 225 10.55 -3.00 12.33
N LYS A 226 10.83 -4.31 12.30
CA LYS A 226 9.78 -5.33 12.22
C LYS A 226 8.90 -5.26 13.46
N PRO A 227 7.58 -5.04 13.33
CA PRO A 227 6.72 -5.03 14.49
C PRO A 227 6.76 -6.37 15.26
N TRP A 228 6.56 -6.27 16.57
CA TRP A 228 6.32 -7.46 17.39
C TRP A 228 5.00 -8.09 16.97
N GLY A 229 4.86 -9.41 17.14
CA GLY A 229 3.63 -10.08 16.70
C GLY A 229 3.58 -10.43 15.21
N VAL A 230 4.48 -9.92 14.37
CA VAL A 230 4.44 -10.12 12.91
C VAL A 230 5.47 -11.13 12.42
N TYR A 231 5.10 -11.92 11.41
CA TYR A 231 6.01 -12.80 10.69
C TYR A 231 6.42 -12.19 9.33
N ALA A 232 7.71 -11.99 9.11
CA ALA A 232 8.22 -11.54 7.83
C ALA A 232 8.57 -12.75 6.96
N VAL A 233 7.91 -12.87 5.80
CA VAL A 233 8.16 -13.95 4.85
C VAL A 233 9.54 -13.83 4.23
N ARG A 234 10.03 -14.95 3.72
CA ARG A 234 11.33 -15.08 3.07
C ARG A 234 11.11 -15.51 1.63
N ASN A 235 11.71 -14.78 0.69
CA ASN A 235 11.72 -15.18 -0.71
C ASN A 235 12.94 -16.08 -0.95
N VAL A 236 12.73 -17.39 -0.94
CA VAL A 236 13.81 -18.36 -1.11
C VAL A 236 14.24 -18.45 -2.59
N PRO A 237 15.55 -18.61 -2.89
CA PRO A 237 16.07 -18.53 -4.25
C PRO A 237 15.78 -19.79 -5.09
N TRP A 238 15.48 -20.91 -4.44
CA TRP A 238 15.01 -22.13 -5.12
C TRP A 238 13.53 -21.94 -5.47
N GLY A 239 13.27 -21.82 -6.78
CA GLY A 239 11.95 -21.49 -7.31
C GLY A 239 10.86 -22.42 -6.78
N VAL A 240 9.66 -21.86 -6.64
CA VAL A 240 8.44 -22.58 -6.25
C VAL A 240 7.90 -23.42 -7.42
N SER A 241 8.79 -24.15 -8.07
CA SER A 241 8.47 -24.88 -9.28
C SER A 241 7.46 -25.98 -8.95
N GLN A 242 6.38 -26.02 -9.74
CA GLN A 242 5.43 -27.14 -9.87
C GLN A 242 4.32 -27.33 -8.83
N HIS A 243 4.16 -26.47 -7.82
CA HIS A 243 3.01 -26.61 -6.92
C HIS A 243 1.72 -26.08 -7.56
N LYS A 244 0.87 -27.01 -8.01
CA LYS A 244 -0.49 -26.67 -8.50
C LYS A 244 -1.39 -26.14 -7.40
N LYS A 245 -1.26 -26.58 -6.15
CA LYS A 245 -2.14 -26.17 -5.05
C LYS A 245 -1.47 -25.10 -4.18
N VAL A 246 -2.19 -24.00 -3.96
CA VAL A 246 -1.73 -22.84 -3.21
C VAL A 246 -2.72 -22.41 -2.14
N LEU A 247 -2.23 -21.65 -1.18
CA LEU A 247 -2.96 -21.01 -0.10
C LEU A 247 -2.83 -19.50 -0.24
N THR A 248 -3.93 -18.78 -0.08
CA THR A 248 -3.92 -17.32 0.06
C THR A 248 -4.38 -16.94 1.46
N VAL A 249 -3.87 -15.83 1.96
CA VAL A 249 -4.23 -15.27 3.26
C VAL A 249 -5.02 -14.00 3.05
N THR A 250 -6.26 -13.98 3.52
CA THR A 250 -7.11 -12.77 3.52
C THR A 250 -7.43 -12.35 4.94
N LEU A 251 -7.20 -11.08 5.25
CA LEU A 251 -7.59 -10.50 6.53
C LEU A 251 -9.08 -10.11 6.49
N SER A 252 -9.82 -10.51 7.52
CA SER A 252 -11.23 -10.17 7.71
C SER A 252 -11.44 -9.52 9.07
N ALA A 253 -11.97 -8.30 9.11
CA ALA A 253 -12.23 -7.61 10.38
C ALA A 253 -13.20 -8.37 11.30
N THR A 254 -14.05 -9.24 10.78
CA THR A 254 -14.99 -10.07 11.56
C THR A 254 -14.46 -11.47 11.88
N GLY A 255 -13.21 -11.79 11.48
CA GLY A 255 -12.60 -13.09 11.72
C GLY A 255 -12.28 -13.35 13.20
N SER A 256 -12.03 -14.62 13.53
CA SER A 256 -11.60 -15.03 14.87
C SER A 256 -10.26 -14.39 15.26
N ALA A 257 -10.19 -13.82 16.47
CA ALA A 257 -8.98 -13.23 17.03
C ALA A 257 -7.85 -14.25 17.20
N GLU A 258 -8.17 -15.49 17.58
CA GLU A 258 -7.21 -16.60 17.74
C GLU A 258 -6.46 -16.90 16.43
N ASN A 259 -7.14 -16.66 15.30
CA ASN A 259 -6.60 -16.85 13.96
C ASN A 259 -6.03 -15.55 13.36
N TYR A 260 -5.70 -14.57 14.19
CA TYR A 260 -5.21 -13.24 13.77
C TYR A 260 -6.17 -12.53 12.81
N ARG A 261 -7.46 -12.87 12.91
CA ARG A 261 -8.51 -12.43 11.99
C ARG A 261 -8.18 -12.69 10.51
N ALA A 262 -7.39 -13.73 10.24
CA ALA A 262 -7.02 -14.16 8.90
C ALA A 262 -7.85 -15.38 8.48
N VAL A 263 -8.18 -15.46 7.19
CA VAL A 263 -8.85 -16.59 6.55
C VAL A 263 -7.89 -17.17 5.52
N LEU A 264 -7.69 -18.49 5.60
CA LEU A 264 -6.87 -19.21 4.63
C LEU A 264 -7.77 -19.84 3.59
N THR A 265 -7.51 -19.54 2.33
CA THR A 265 -8.29 -20.09 1.22
C THR A 265 -7.36 -20.85 0.28
N LYS A 266 -7.79 -22.06 -0.10
CA LYS A 266 -7.04 -22.91 -1.03
C LYS A 266 -7.46 -22.60 -2.47
N GLY A 267 -6.51 -22.74 -3.39
CA GLY A 267 -6.76 -22.66 -4.82
C GLY A 267 -5.69 -23.35 -5.62
N ILE A 268 -5.71 -23.08 -6.91
CA ILE A 268 -4.82 -23.63 -7.92
C ILE A 268 -3.99 -22.49 -8.51
N TYR A 269 -2.69 -22.71 -8.58
CA TYR A 269 -1.73 -21.90 -9.29
C TYR A 269 -1.38 -22.58 -10.61
N GLU A 270 -1.61 -21.85 -11.69
CA GLU A 270 -1.43 -22.27 -13.06
C GLU A 270 -0.09 -21.78 -13.62
N LYS A 271 0.29 -22.29 -14.80
CA LYS A 271 1.49 -21.81 -15.49
C LYS A 271 1.36 -20.31 -15.79
N HIS A 272 2.50 -19.61 -15.83
CA HIS A 272 2.60 -18.17 -16.13
C HIS A 272 1.98 -17.24 -15.06
N GLY A 273 1.97 -17.66 -13.78
CA GLY A 273 1.57 -16.76 -12.70
C GLY A 273 0.08 -16.66 -12.45
N LYS A 274 -0.77 -17.37 -13.20
CA LYS A 274 -2.24 -17.29 -13.04
C LYS A 274 -2.73 -18.11 -11.86
N HIS A 275 -3.87 -17.73 -11.28
CA HIS A 275 -4.53 -18.52 -10.23
C HIS A 275 -6.05 -18.55 -10.41
N ASN A 276 -6.69 -19.55 -9.78
CA ASN A 276 -8.15 -19.66 -9.71
C ASN A 276 -8.71 -19.38 -8.30
N LEU A 277 -7.93 -18.76 -7.42
CA LEU A 277 -8.39 -18.35 -6.10
C LEU A 277 -9.65 -17.48 -6.19
N PRO A 278 -10.67 -17.69 -5.33
CA PRO A 278 -11.87 -16.86 -5.32
C PRO A 278 -11.53 -15.39 -5.07
N GLN A 279 -12.09 -14.48 -5.87
CA GLN A 279 -11.77 -13.04 -5.80
C GLN A 279 -12.03 -12.44 -4.42
N LEU A 280 -13.06 -12.92 -3.71
CA LEU A 280 -13.38 -12.46 -2.36
C LEU A 280 -12.24 -12.71 -1.34
N PHE A 281 -11.41 -13.73 -1.59
CA PHE A 281 -10.31 -14.14 -0.71
C PHE A 281 -8.93 -13.97 -1.37
N ALA A 282 -8.87 -13.30 -2.51
CA ALA A 282 -7.64 -13.01 -3.26
C ALA A 282 -7.68 -11.54 -3.67
N VAL A 283 -7.71 -10.67 -2.67
CA VAL A 283 -7.62 -9.22 -2.91
C VAL A 283 -6.19 -8.86 -3.30
N ASP A 284 -6.02 -7.73 -3.98
CA ASP A 284 -4.69 -7.27 -4.36
C ASP A 284 -3.77 -7.16 -3.13
N GLY A 285 -2.56 -7.64 -3.29
CA GLY A 285 -1.54 -7.70 -2.24
C GLY A 285 -1.69 -8.84 -1.23
N SER A 286 -2.71 -9.70 -1.33
CA SER A 286 -2.82 -10.91 -0.50
C SER A 286 -1.64 -11.85 -0.73
N ALA A 287 -1.09 -12.39 0.35
CA ALA A 287 0.03 -13.33 0.31
C ALA A 287 -0.39 -14.68 -0.27
N VAL A 288 0.42 -15.23 -1.17
CA VAL A 288 0.23 -16.58 -1.73
C VAL A 288 1.37 -17.49 -1.30
N PHE A 289 1.01 -18.65 -0.77
CA PHE A 289 1.90 -19.68 -0.28
C PHE A 289 1.63 -21.03 -0.96
N THR A 290 2.62 -21.92 -0.96
CA THR A 290 2.37 -23.34 -1.23
C THR A 290 1.61 -23.97 -0.06
N LEU A 291 1.01 -25.15 -0.28
CA LEU A 291 0.45 -25.96 0.81
C LEU A 291 1.47 -26.29 1.91
N HIS A 292 2.75 -26.27 1.57
CA HIS A 292 3.85 -26.49 2.50
C HIS A 292 4.36 -25.20 3.13
N GLY A 293 3.68 -24.05 3.01
CA GLY A 293 4.10 -22.81 3.70
C GLY A 293 5.32 -22.10 3.11
N ARG A 294 5.62 -22.29 1.82
CA ARG A 294 6.61 -21.49 1.10
C ARG A 294 5.95 -20.30 0.42
N PHE A 295 6.47 -19.10 0.62
CA PHE A 295 5.96 -17.89 -0.01
C PHE A 295 6.23 -17.92 -1.52
N ILE A 296 5.21 -17.59 -2.32
CA ILE A 296 5.24 -17.57 -3.79
C ILE A 296 5.19 -16.15 -4.31
N GLY A 297 4.49 -15.25 -3.65
CA GLY A 297 4.28 -13.89 -4.10
C GLY A 297 2.98 -13.32 -3.56
N ILE A 298 2.52 -12.24 -4.19
CA ILE A 298 1.28 -11.54 -3.84
C ILE A 298 0.32 -11.50 -5.01
N VAL A 299 -0.97 -11.45 -4.71
CA VAL A 299 -2.04 -11.35 -5.71
C VAL A 299 -2.02 -9.96 -6.37
N SER A 300 -2.18 -9.93 -7.69
CA SER A 300 -2.39 -8.77 -8.53
C SER A 300 -3.44 -9.13 -9.58
N GLY A 301 -4.71 -8.88 -9.28
CA GLY A 301 -5.84 -9.29 -10.12
C GLY A 301 -5.96 -10.81 -10.21
N LYS A 302 -5.71 -11.37 -11.41
CA LYS A 302 -5.71 -12.84 -11.65
C LYS A 302 -4.32 -13.46 -11.71
N GLN A 303 -3.30 -12.70 -11.30
CA GLN A 303 -1.90 -13.12 -11.35
C GLN A 303 -1.28 -13.06 -9.95
N VAL A 304 -0.28 -13.91 -9.72
CA VAL A 304 0.63 -13.85 -8.58
C VAL A 304 1.95 -13.26 -9.06
N LYS A 305 2.45 -12.24 -8.35
CA LYS A 305 3.69 -11.53 -8.68
C LYS A 305 4.64 -11.51 -7.48
N GLN A 306 5.94 -11.39 -7.74
CA GLN A 306 7.00 -11.33 -6.73
C GLN A 306 7.65 -9.96 -6.70
#